data_AF-A0A8J5JAR6-F1
#
_entry.id   AF-A0A8J5JAR6-F1
#
_cell.length_a   1.000
_cell.length_b   1.000
_cell.length_c   1.000
_cell.angle_alpha   90.00
_cell.angle_beta   90.00
_cell.angle_gamma   90.00
#
_symmetry.space_group_name_H-M   'P 1'
#
loop_
_entity.id
_entity.type
_entity.pdbx_description
1 polymer ?
#
loop_
_entity_poly.entity_id
_entity_poly.type
_entity_poly.pdbx_seq_one_letter_code
_entity_poly.pdbx_strand_id
1 'polypeptide(L)'
;MVLEVFGFRFKQRMSHNTMMWAQLDRCLFNQVHGVEKSLDLVFDVLHYMTNFNVVTDLCALLNIYEIMRKQFEKGIIVTSKETATELLAIIAHG
;
A
#
# COMPACT_ATOMS: atom_id res chain seq x y z
N MET A 1 16.35 -10.78 10.54
CA MET A 1 15.50 -9.59 10.77
C MET A 1 14.38 -9.67 9.76
N VAL A 2 13.16 -9.97 10.19
CA VAL A 2 12.00 -9.98 9.27
C VAL A 2 11.60 -8.52 9.10
N LEU A 3 11.76 -7.99 7.89
CA LEU A 3 11.24 -6.67 7.55
C LEU A 3 9.73 -6.81 7.43
N GLU A 4 8.97 -6.15 8.32
CA GLU A 4 7.52 -5.99 8.18
C GLU A 4 7.26 -4.97 7.07
N VAL A 5 7.47 -5.38 5.82
CA VAL A 5 7.37 -4.50 4.65
C VAL A 5 5.91 -4.16 4.34
N PHE A 6 5.01 -5.10 4.62
CA PHE A 6 3.61 -5.02 4.24
C PHE A 6 2.68 -5.03 5.45
N GLY A 7 1.51 -4.44 5.26
CA GLY A 7 0.43 -4.49 6.24
C GLY A 7 -0.92 -4.32 5.55
N PHE A 8 -1.97 -4.28 6.37
CA PHE A 8 -3.31 -3.96 5.90
C PHE A 8 -3.73 -2.60 6.40
N ARG A 9 -4.22 -1.77 5.50
CA ARG A 9 -5.01 -0.59 5.82
C ARG A 9 -6.48 -0.94 5.73
N PHE A 10 -7.30 -0.32 6.57
CA PHE A 10 -8.74 -0.48 6.49
C PHE A 10 -9.46 0.86 6.67
N LYS A 11 -10.65 0.95 6.10
CA LYS A 11 -11.60 2.04 6.32
C LYS A 11 -12.98 1.46 6.54
N GLN A 12 -13.73 2.04 7.47
CA GLN A 12 -15.15 1.71 7.67
C GLN A 12 -16.00 2.51 6.69
N ARG A 13 -16.88 1.84 5.93
CA ARG A 13 -17.56 2.43 4.77
C ARG A 13 -18.40 3.66 5.10
N MET A 14 -19.09 3.69 6.25
CA MET A 14 -20.10 4.70 6.55
C MET A 14 -19.70 5.73 7.63
N SER A 15 -18.58 5.54 8.34
CA SER A 15 -18.28 6.33 9.55
C SER A 15 -17.08 7.26 9.40
N HIS A 16 -16.07 6.90 8.60
CA HIS A 16 -14.81 7.63 8.51
C HIS A 16 -14.26 7.60 7.10
N ASN A 17 -13.83 8.75 6.56
CA ASN A 17 -13.15 8.80 5.25
C ASN A 17 -11.64 8.49 5.35
N THR A 18 -11.14 8.18 6.55
CA THR A 18 -9.72 8.01 6.84
C THR A 18 -9.35 6.53 6.86
N MET A 19 -8.29 6.15 6.14
CA MET A 19 -7.69 4.81 6.21
C MET A 19 -6.83 4.69 7.47
N MET A 20 -6.92 3.57 8.18
CA MET A 20 -6.14 3.25 9.38
C MET A 20 -5.34 1.97 9.16
N TRP A 21 -4.20 1.81 9.84
CA TRP A 21 -3.43 0.57 9.82
C TRP A 21 -4.03 -0.47 10.77
N ALA A 22 -4.14 -1.71 10.32
CA ALA A 22 -4.55 -2.84 11.14
C ALA A 22 -3.42 -3.29 12.09
N GLN A 23 -3.74 -3.42 13.36
CA GLN A 23 -2.89 -4.05 14.36
C GLN A 23 -3.08 -5.57 14.26
N LEU A 24 -2.09 -6.29 13.74
CA LEU A 24 -2.20 -7.72 13.42
C LEU A 24 -2.26 -8.62 14.65
N ASP A 25 -1.88 -8.11 15.83
CA ASP A 25 -1.98 -8.76 17.13
C ASP A 25 -3.40 -8.68 17.74
N ARG A 26 -4.34 -7.98 17.08
CA ARG A 26 -5.69 -7.75 17.58
C ARG A 26 -6.75 -8.15 16.56
N CYS A 27 -7.93 -8.54 17.05
CA CYS A 27 -9.08 -8.76 16.19
C CYS A 27 -9.45 -7.46 15.45
N LEU A 28 -9.50 -7.51 14.11
CA LEU A 28 -9.81 -6.35 13.27
C LEU A 28 -11.17 -5.72 13.62
N PHE A 29 -12.17 -6.53 13.98
CA PHE A 29 -13.49 -6.05 14.38
C PHE A 29 -13.50 -5.30 15.72
N ASN A 30 -12.48 -5.47 16.56
CA ASN A 30 -12.34 -4.72 17.80
C ASN A 30 -11.62 -3.38 17.58
N GLN A 31 -11.07 -3.14 16.38
CA GLN A 31 -10.35 -1.92 16.00
C GLN A 31 -11.27 -0.92 15.27
N VAL A 32 -12.54 -1.26 15.09
CA VAL A 32 -13.55 -0.44 14.41
C VAL A 32 -14.62 -0.01 15.42
N HIS A 33 -15.14 1.20 15.26
CA HIS A 33 -16.16 1.73 16.16
C HIS A 33 -17.57 1.45 15.64
N GLY A 34 -18.50 1.21 16.56
CA GLY A 34 -19.92 1.04 16.25
C GLY A 34 -20.34 -0.38 15.88
N VAL A 35 -21.58 -0.51 15.39
CA VAL A 35 -22.25 -1.80 15.14
C VAL A 35 -21.97 -2.33 13.73
N GLU A 36 -21.66 -1.43 12.78
CA GLU A 36 -21.38 -1.81 11.41
C GLU A 36 -19.97 -2.40 11.25
N LYS A 37 -19.90 -3.65 10.79
CA LYS A 37 -18.65 -4.39 10.60
C LYS A 37 -18.16 -4.42 9.15
N SER A 38 -18.70 -3.56 8.29
CA SER A 38 -18.32 -3.48 6.87
C SER A 38 -17.04 -2.64 6.71
N LEU A 39 -15.97 -3.29 6.24
CA LEU A 39 -14.65 -2.68 6.07
C LEU A 39 -14.17 -2.82 4.64
N ASP A 40 -13.57 -1.74 4.13
CA ASP A 40 -12.72 -1.81 2.96
C ASP A 40 -11.29 -2.07 3.44
N LEU A 41 -10.72 -3.20 3.01
CA LEU A 41 -9.36 -3.63 3.34
C LEU A 41 -8.44 -3.44 2.13
N VAL A 42 -7.26 -2.90 2.38
CA VAL A 42 -6.23 -2.66 1.36
C VAL A 42 -4.91 -3.21 1.87
N PHE A 43 -4.34 -4.17 1.13
CA PHE A 43 -2.96 -4.59 1.33
C PHE A 43 -2.01 -3.51 0.82
N ASP A 44 -1.02 -3.13 1.62
CA ASP A 44 -0.16 -1.99 1.31
C ASP A 44 1.26 -2.13 1.88
N VAL A 45 2.18 -1.27 1.42
CA VAL A 45 3.54 -1.17 1.95
C VAL A 45 3.52 -0.35 3.24
N LEU A 46 3.83 -0.99 4.36
CA LEU A 46 3.93 -0.36 5.67
C LEU A 46 5.22 0.45 5.81
N HIS A 47 6.33 -0.13 5.36
CA HIS A 47 7.66 0.44 5.46
C HIS A 47 8.39 0.37 4.13
N TYR A 48 8.55 1.52 3.46
CA TYR A 48 9.38 1.62 2.27
C TYR A 48 10.85 1.46 2.63
N MET A 49 11.55 0.61 1.88
CA MET A 49 13.00 0.48 2.00
C MET A 49 13.69 1.62 1.25
N THR A 50 14.86 2.03 1.73
CA THR A 50 15.70 3.00 1.03
C THR A 50 16.36 2.42 -0.22
N ASN A 51 16.47 1.08 -0.31
CA ASN A 51 17.07 0.39 -1.44
C ASN A 51 16.32 -0.93 -1.70
N PHE A 52 15.63 -1.04 -2.83
CA PHE A 52 14.89 -2.26 -3.18
C PHE A 52 15.79 -3.39 -3.70
N ASN A 53 17.04 -3.12 -4.07
CA ASN A 53 17.98 -4.16 -4.54
C ASN A 53 18.34 -5.19 -3.45
N VAL A 54 18.03 -4.88 -2.18
CA VAL A 54 18.23 -5.80 -1.06
C VAL A 54 17.07 -6.79 -0.90
N VAL A 55 15.95 -6.58 -1.59
CA VAL A 55 14.81 -7.51 -1.56
C VAL A 55 15.09 -8.64 -2.53
N THR A 56 15.44 -9.81 -1.99
CA THR A 56 15.71 -11.01 -2.78
C THR A 56 14.45 -11.79 -3.16
N ASP A 57 13.34 -11.52 -2.47
CA ASP A 57 12.03 -12.11 -2.77
C ASP A 57 11.37 -11.37 -3.93
N LEU A 58 11.30 -12.04 -5.08
CA LEU A 58 10.67 -11.53 -6.29
C LEU A 58 9.18 -11.22 -6.10
N CYS A 59 8.45 -12.02 -5.32
CA CYS A 59 7.03 -11.78 -5.04
C CYS A 59 6.86 -10.50 -4.22
N ALA A 60 7.73 -10.27 -3.24
CA ALA A 60 7.73 -9.02 -2.48
C ALA A 60 8.03 -7.81 -3.38
N LEU A 61 9.04 -7.91 -4.27
CA LEU A 61 9.34 -6.84 -5.22
C LEU A 61 8.16 -6.52 -6.15
N LEU A 62 7.50 -7.54 -6.70
CA LEU A 62 6.33 -7.37 -7.56
C LEU A 62 5.16 -6.71 -6.82
N ASN A 63 4.92 -7.10 -5.56
CA ASN A 63 3.89 -6.46 -4.74
C ASN A 63 4.21 -4.98 -4.46
N ILE A 64 5.47 -4.65 -4.13
CA ILE A 64 5.90 -3.27 -3.93
C ILE A 64 5.69 -2.46 -5.22
N TYR A 65 6.14 -3.00 -6.36
CA TYR A 65 5.97 -2.36 -7.67
C TYR A 65 4.49 -2.06 -7.96
N GLU A 66 3.61 -3.06 -7.83
CA GLU A 66 2.19 -2.90 -8.10
C GLU A 66 1.51 -1.89 -7.17
N ILE A 67 1.90 -1.87 -5.90
CA ILE A 67 1.40 -0.88 -4.94
C ILE A 67 1.87 0.52 -5.36
N MET A 68 3.16 0.72 -5.61
CA MET A 68 3.71 2.01 -6.01
C MET A 68 3.11 2.53 -7.33
N ARG A 69 2.93 1.65 -8.32
CA ARG A 69 2.26 1.97 -9.59
C ARG A 69 0.85 2.53 -9.34
N LYS A 70 0.05 1.86 -8.51
CA LYS A 70 -1.30 2.34 -8.16
C LYS A 70 -1.29 3.66 -7.40
N GLN A 71 -0.30 3.91 -6.55
CA GLN A 71 -0.16 5.20 -5.86
C GLN A 71 0.22 6.32 -6.83
N PHE A 72 1.08 6.03 -7.82
CA PHE A 72 1.43 6.96 -8.89
C PHE A 72 0.24 7.28 -9.79
N GLU A 73 -0.51 6.27 -10.24
CA GLU A 73 -1.73 6.46 -11.05
C GLU A 73 -2.81 7.26 -10.32
N LYS A 74 -2.88 7.17 -8.99
CA LYS A 74 -3.77 7.98 -8.14
C LYS A 74 -3.25 9.40 -7.86
N GLY A 75 -2.07 9.76 -8.36
CA GLY A 75 -1.44 11.06 -8.13
C GLY A 75 -0.94 11.27 -6.69
N ILE A 76 -0.81 10.19 -5.90
CA ILE A 76 -0.27 10.25 -4.53
C ILE A 76 1.25 10.40 -4.56
N ILE A 77 1.91 9.70 -5.48
CA ILE A 77 3.34 9.90 -5.75
C ILE A 77 3.47 11.03 -6.75
N VAL A 78 4.04 12.15 -6.30
CA VAL A 78 4.29 13.33 -7.13
C VAL A 78 5.74 13.32 -7.61
N THR A 79 5.94 13.45 -8.91
CA THR A 79 7.26 13.49 -9.56
C THR A 79 7.32 14.65 -10.56
N SER A 80 8.51 14.91 -11.12
CA SER A 80 8.63 15.81 -12.27
C SER A 80 7.96 15.19 -13.51
N LYS A 81 7.64 16.04 -14.49
CA LYS A 81 7.01 15.60 -15.74
C LYS A 81 7.90 14.61 -16.50
N GLU A 82 9.20 14.86 -16.49
CA GLU A 82 10.21 14.02 -17.14
C GLU A 82 10.19 12.62 -16.52
N THR A 83 10.31 12.52 -15.19
CA THR A 83 10.26 11.24 -14.47
C THR A 83 8.92 10.54 -14.62
N ALA A 84 7.80 11.28 -14.58
CA ALA A 84 6.48 10.70 -14.81
C ALA A 84 6.37 10.04 -16.20
N THR A 85 6.95 10.68 -17.22
CA THR A 85 6.95 10.16 -18.61
C THR A 85 7.76 8.87 -18.70
N GLU A 86 8.94 8.82 -18.09
CA GLU A 86 9.78 7.62 -18.04
C GLU A 86 9.08 6.47 -17.31
N LEU A 87 8.46 6.73 -16.16
CA LEU A 87 7.71 5.73 -15.41
C LEU A 87 6.54 5.17 -16.21
N LEU A 88 5.79 6.02 -16.91
CA LEU A 88 4.69 5.59 -17.77
C LEU A 88 5.18 4.71 -18.94
N ALA A 89 6.34 5.02 -19.52
CA ALA A 89 6.94 4.19 -20.56
C ALA A 89 7.33 2.80 -20.02
N ILE A 90 7.90 2.73 -18.82
CA ILE A 90 8.23 1.45 -18.16
C ILE A 90 6.95 0.63 -17.90
N ILE A 91 5.90 1.25 -17.37
CA ILE A 91 4.62 0.60 -17.08
C ILE A 91 3.96 0.06 -18.36
N ALA A 92 4.10 0.74 -19.50
CA ALA A 92 3.52 0.31 -20.76
C ALA A 92 4.22 -0.91 -21.40
N HIS A 93 5.44 -1.23 -20.98
CA HIS A 93 6.29 -2.26 -21.58
C HIS A 93 6.64 -3.43 -20.65
N GLY A 94 6.22 -3.39 -19.38
CA GLY A 94 6.40 -4.45 -18.39
C GLY A 94 5.09 -5.16 -18.08
#